data_AF-A0A7S6M3F2-F1
#
_entry.id   AF-A0A7S6M3F2-F1
#
_cell.length_a   1.000
_cell.length_b   1.000
_cell.length_c   1.000
_cell.angle_alpha   90.00
_cell.angle_beta   90.00
_cell.angle_gamma   90.00
#
_symmetry.space_group_name_H-M   'P 1'
#
loop_
_entity.id
_entity.type
_entity.pdbx_description
1 polymer ?
#
loop_
_entity_poly.entity_id
_entity_poly.type
_entity_poly.pdbx_seq_one_letter_code
_entity_poly.pdbx_strand_id
1 'polypeptide(L)'
;MPVPLMLVPTGLAALLGAQQGVDRFEGDLTVTWRTKTIDVERKSVIFAGEVKAVYGVSTVYCDRLEIRSSESESYAVASGNVRLEDPDARMSSDSFEFDWKQRTGAAQNVQLLLGSLAVWAGRISVSGSRWELFDSKVVVCEQQGKMLGAQIRKAEVEVGRRAILRGASLIVMNGKWLTLPRYEAQLDPDQAGFRWPTLAYERDSGMGTRWSSDLRLSPSSMFVFDVTSYPKRLPSSLYGLSLDLDPARSGVRLAPQSDLNERFQGSFLDNVAVSSPQDEQDSMSVRRRFLSVSSVWNQKVPGFPGMRVSEPWQLAYAHSGATRLGAFSLDARYQQIGIAGERYEDRANVRLAFRGRTASLASGFAPYWGFDGQWFGGGDDYSWVRATGGLIWQAPGGLRVTVGYAHTLFRGDPSFPFDAPGPAELALTRLDWRLGPRTLSVLGQWDVRADRWHKTEVRFAQVAGCFEPFVLWREQTRQFTVGVTLRPLEVLTQLEHRLASRDRNNRPKQRD
;
A
#
# COMPACT_ATOMS: atom_id res chain seq x y z
N MET A 1 35.18 68.38 35.14
CA MET A 1 35.32 66.94 34.81
C MET A 1 34.47 66.15 35.79
N PRO A 2 33.81 65.06 35.37
CA PRO A 2 32.36 64.91 35.55
C PRO A 2 31.90 64.40 36.92
N VAL A 3 30.62 64.70 37.11
CA VAL A 3 29.67 64.60 38.24
C VAL A 3 29.04 63.18 38.29
N PRO A 4 28.42 62.77 39.42
CA PRO A 4 28.34 61.37 39.87
C PRO A 4 27.06 60.62 39.46
N LEU A 5 26.99 59.36 39.89
CA LEU A 5 25.83 58.45 39.83
C LEU A 5 24.49 59.15 40.12
N MET A 6 23.50 58.93 39.26
CA MET A 6 22.08 58.93 39.61
C MET A 6 21.46 57.57 39.27
N LEU A 7 20.97 56.92 40.32
CA LEU A 7 19.94 55.87 40.26
C LEU A 7 18.61 56.47 39.79
N VAL A 8 18.01 55.91 38.75
CA VAL A 8 16.56 55.96 38.46
C VAL A 8 16.21 54.65 37.70
N PRO A 9 14.98 54.14 37.75
CA PRO A 9 14.62 53.01 38.58
C PRO A 9 14.22 51.78 37.74
N THR A 10 14.44 50.61 38.32
CA THR A 10 13.68 49.39 38.02
C THR A 10 12.19 49.65 38.25
N GLY A 11 11.41 49.79 37.17
CA GLY A 11 9.94 49.79 37.26
C GLY A 11 9.23 50.54 36.15
N LEU A 12 9.17 49.96 34.94
CA LEU A 12 8.07 50.14 33.95
C LEU A 12 8.33 49.28 32.68
N ALA A 13 8.69 48.01 32.84
CA ALA A 13 8.77 47.04 31.74
C ALA A 13 7.67 45.96 31.79
N ALA A 14 6.69 46.12 32.68
CA ALA A 14 5.57 45.21 32.85
C ALA A 14 4.26 46.00 32.79
N LEU A 15 3.73 46.21 31.57
CA LEU A 15 2.32 46.48 31.22
C LEU A 15 2.21 47.06 29.80
N LEU A 16 2.81 46.40 28.82
CA LEU A 16 2.35 46.45 27.43
C LEU A 16 2.21 45.00 26.98
N GLY A 17 1.21 44.30 27.54
CA GLY A 17 0.66 43.17 26.82
C GLY A 17 0.18 43.73 25.49
N ALA A 18 0.90 43.42 24.40
CA ALA A 18 0.45 43.79 23.06
C ALA A 18 -1.00 43.31 22.96
N GLN A 19 -1.96 44.24 22.88
CA GLN A 19 -3.37 43.89 22.76
C GLN A 19 -3.49 43.05 21.49
N GLN A 20 -3.72 41.75 21.67
CA GLN A 20 -4.04 40.87 20.57
C GLN A 20 -5.50 41.08 20.23
N GLY A 21 -5.76 41.60 19.03
CA GLY A 21 -7.10 41.70 18.47
C GLY A 21 -7.53 40.36 17.90
N VAL A 22 -8.83 40.08 17.94
CA VAL A 22 -9.44 38.93 17.28
C VAL A 22 -10.55 39.43 16.37
N ASP A 23 -10.44 39.14 15.07
CA ASP A 23 -11.50 39.39 14.09
C ASP A 23 -12.08 38.06 13.59
N ARG A 24 -13.38 38.05 13.34
CA ARG A 24 -14.10 36.92 12.73
C ARG A 24 -14.67 37.35 11.39
N PHE A 25 -14.45 36.52 10.39
CA PHE A 25 -14.97 36.69 9.03
C PHE A 25 -15.97 35.57 8.69
N GLU A 26 -16.70 35.71 7.58
CA GLU A 26 -17.59 34.65 7.09
C GLU A 26 -16.82 33.33 6.85
N GLY A 27 -17.50 32.20 7.10
CA GLY A 27 -16.92 30.87 6.92
C GLY A 27 -16.04 30.38 8.09
N ASP A 28 -16.28 30.85 9.31
CA ASP A 28 -15.54 30.46 10.54
C ASP A 28 -14.05 30.84 10.55
N LEU A 29 -13.62 31.76 9.68
CA LEU A 29 -12.25 32.28 9.70
C LEU A 29 -12.05 33.22 10.90
N THR A 30 -11.16 32.82 11.81
CA THR A 30 -10.77 33.62 12.98
C THR A 30 -9.32 34.10 12.84
N VAL A 31 -9.09 35.41 12.91
CA VAL A 31 -7.77 36.02 12.77
C VAL A 31 -7.35 36.68 14.08
N THR A 32 -6.24 36.24 14.65
CA THR A 32 -5.58 36.88 15.80
C THR A 32 -4.41 37.71 15.31
N TRP A 33 -4.29 38.96 15.77
CA TRP A 33 -3.33 39.94 15.23
C TRP A 33 -2.83 40.92 16.30
N ARG A 34 -1.69 41.59 16.04
CA ARG A 34 -1.16 42.68 16.89
C ARG A 34 -1.42 44.07 16.32
N THR A 35 -1.33 44.22 14.99
CA THR A 35 -1.66 45.47 14.29
C THR A 35 -2.69 45.21 13.20
N LYS A 36 -3.65 46.13 13.03
CA LYS A 36 -4.67 46.13 11.97
C LYS A 36 -4.67 47.48 11.27
N THR A 37 -4.59 47.46 9.94
CA THR A 37 -4.74 48.64 9.07
C THR A 37 -5.88 48.38 8.10
N ILE A 38 -6.79 49.35 7.94
CA ILE A 38 -7.91 49.25 7.01
C ILE A 38 -7.60 50.18 5.84
N ASP A 39 -7.47 49.62 4.65
CA ASP A 39 -7.32 50.37 3.40
C ASP A 39 -8.69 50.51 2.75
N VAL A 40 -9.26 51.72 2.86
CA VAL A 40 -10.61 52.03 2.39
C VAL A 40 -10.67 52.09 0.86
N GLU A 41 -9.59 52.53 0.20
CA GLU A 41 -9.53 52.58 -1.26
C GLU A 41 -9.48 51.18 -1.88
N ARG A 42 -8.68 50.28 -1.29
CA ARG A 42 -8.54 48.90 -1.75
C ARG A 42 -9.57 47.94 -1.17
N LYS A 43 -10.46 48.43 -0.29
CA LYS A 43 -11.43 47.62 0.47
C LYS A 43 -10.76 46.40 1.13
N SER A 44 -9.58 46.62 1.70
CA SER A 44 -8.76 45.55 2.27
C SER A 44 -8.44 45.80 3.73
N VAL A 45 -8.29 44.70 4.47
CA VAL A 45 -7.87 44.71 5.88
C VAL A 45 -6.51 44.03 5.94
N ILE A 46 -5.54 44.74 6.49
CA ILE A 46 -4.15 44.29 6.62
C ILE A 46 -3.86 44.03 8.09
N PHE A 47 -3.52 42.79 8.41
CA PHE A 47 -3.05 42.36 9.72
C PHE A 47 -1.54 42.19 9.72
N ALA A 48 -0.88 42.57 10.81
CA ALA A 48 0.56 42.42 10.97
C ALA A 48 0.97 42.09 12.42
N GLY A 49 2.13 41.45 12.54
CA GLY A 49 2.79 41.13 13.81
C GLY A 49 2.30 39.81 14.41
N GLU A 50 2.86 38.69 13.93
CA GLU A 50 2.51 37.33 14.35
C GLU A 50 1.02 37.00 14.17
N VAL A 51 0.55 37.09 12.92
CA VAL A 51 -0.84 36.80 12.59
C VAL A 51 -1.09 35.30 12.66
N LYS A 52 -2.17 34.92 13.35
CA LYS A 52 -2.68 33.55 13.39
C LYS A 52 -4.09 33.52 12.81
N ALA A 53 -4.27 32.89 11.67
CA ALA A 53 -5.56 32.66 11.03
C ALA A 53 -5.98 31.19 11.18
N VAL A 54 -7.17 30.94 11.73
CA VAL A 54 -7.72 29.60 11.94
C VAL A 54 -8.95 29.44 11.04
N TYR A 55 -8.98 28.38 10.24
CA TYR A 55 -10.10 28.01 9.37
C TYR A 55 -10.36 26.50 9.48
N GLY A 56 -11.48 26.12 10.10
CA GLY A 56 -11.80 24.73 10.38
C GLY A 56 -10.73 24.06 11.28
N VAL A 57 -10.02 23.06 10.74
CA VAL A 57 -8.93 22.35 11.43
C VAL A 57 -7.54 22.88 11.07
N SER A 58 -7.45 23.77 10.09
CA SER A 58 -6.18 24.28 9.57
C SER A 58 -5.85 25.62 10.23
N THR A 59 -4.57 25.81 10.57
CA THR A 59 -4.06 27.05 11.17
C THR A 59 -2.93 27.61 10.31
N VAL A 60 -3.02 28.88 9.94
CA VAL A 60 -2.00 29.60 9.19
C VAL A 60 -1.36 30.64 10.10
N TYR A 61 -0.04 30.60 10.22
CA TYR A 61 0.79 31.60 10.88
C TYR A 61 1.55 32.40 9.82
N CYS A 62 1.61 33.72 9.97
CA CYS A 62 2.39 34.59 9.07
C CYS A 62 2.72 35.93 9.73
N ASP A 63 3.63 36.68 9.13
CA ASP A 63 3.99 38.02 9.61
C ASP A 63 2.94 39.06 9.21
N ARG A 64 2.35 38.90 8.03
CA ARG A 64 1.34 39.79 7.46
C ARG A 64 0.26 39.02 6.70
N LEU A 65 -1.00 39.36 6.96
CA LEU A 65 -2.17 38.84 6.26
C LEU A 65 -3.00 39.99 5.69
N GLU A 66 -3.17 40.04 4.38
CA GLU A 66 -4.09 40.97 3.71
C GLU A 66 -5.37 40.22 3.33
N ILE A 67 -6.53 40.73 3.75
CA ILE A 67 -7.84 40.17 3.41
C ILE A 67 -8.61 41.19 2.59
N ARG A 68 -9.04 40.78 1.40
CA ARG A 68 -9.97 41.51 0.53
C ARG A 68 -11.31 40.79 0.59
N SER A 69 -12.26 41.41 1.27
CA SER A 69 -13.59 40.86 1.50
C SER A 69 -14.63 41.83 0.97
N SER A 70 -15.25 41.50 -0.16
CA SER A 70 -16.42 42.18 -0.72
C SER A 70 -17.49 41.16 -1.11
N GLU A 71 -18.66 41.61 -1.58
CA GLU A 71 -19.71 40.69 -2.06
C GLU A 71 -19.19 39.72 -3.15
N SER A 72 -18.27 40.19 -4.00
CA SER A 72 -17.68 39.44 -5.12
C SER A 72 -16.27 38.90 -4.87
N GLU A 73 -15.53 39.40 -3.89
CA GLU A 73 -14.14 38.99 -3.61
C GLU A 73 -14.00 38.39 -2.21
N SER A 74 -13.33 37.24 -2.12
CA SER A 74 -13.05 36.52 -0.89
C SER A 74 -11.62 36.02 -0.92
N TYR A 75 -10.68 36.95 -1.02
CA TYR A 75 -9.29 36.67 -1.31
C TYR A 75 -8.39 37.13 -0.16
N ALA A 76 -7.44 36.28 0.24
CA ALA A 76 -6.47 36.60 1.26
C ALA A 76 -5.05 36.24 0.83
N VAL A 77 -4.09 37.05 1.26
CA VAL A 77 -2.66 36.88 1.01
C VAL A 77 -1.93 36.87 2.34
N ALA A 78 -1.41 35.71 2.73
CA ALA A 78 -0.45 35.56 3.81
C ALA A 78 0.97 35.71 3.25
N SER A 79 1.79 36.50 3.94
CA SER A 79 3.17 36.81 3.52
C SER A 79 4.11 36.90 4.72
N GLY A 80 5.35 36.47 4.53
CA GLY A 80 6.38 36.46 5.57
C GLY A 80 6.22 35.28 6.53
N ASN A 81 7.21 34.38 6.53
CA ASN A 81 7.28 33.20 7.39
C ASN A 81 5.97 32.40 7.45
N VAL A 82 5.33 32.18 6.30
CA VAL A 82 4.03 31.50 6.26
C VAL A 82 4.21 30.05 6.69
N ARG A 83 3.46 29.63 7.71
CA ARG A 83 3.41 28.24 8.18
C ARG A 83 1.96 27.82 8.30
N LEU A 84 1.58 26.80 7.54
CA LEU A 84 0.28 26.16 7.66
C LEU A 84 0.46 24.84 8.41
N GLU A 85 -0.29 24.73 9.49
CA GLU A 85 -0.42 23.52 10.30
C GLU A 85 -1.81 22.95 10.10
N ASP A 86 -1.87 21.75 9.56
CA ASP A 86 -3.05 20.90 9.48
C ASP A 86 -2.73 19.59 10.23
N PRO A 87 -3.70 18.91 10.86
CA PRO A 87 -3.47 17.60 11.47
C PRO A 87 -2.70 16.61 10.58
N ASP A 88 -2.85 16.71 9.25
CA ASP A 88 -2.29 15.77 8.28
C ASP A 88 -1.04 16.30 7.55
N ALA A 89 -0.75 17.60 7.64
CA ALA A 89 0.30 18.23 6.85
C ALA A 89 0.91 19.45 7.53
N ARG A 90 2.22 19.65 7.34
CA ARG A 90 2.88 20.91 7.67
C ARG A 90 3.44 21.52 6.42
N MET A 91 3.09 22.76 6.15
CA MET A 91 3.57 23.51 4.99
C MET A 91 4.24 24.80 5.46
N SER A 92 5.38 25.12 4.86
CA SER A 92 6.01 26.44 4.95
C SER A 92 6.17 27.02 3.55
N SER A 93 5.90 28.32 3.40
CA SER A 93 6.04 29.04 2.14
C SER A 93 6.39 30.50 2.37
N ASP A 94 6.84 31.18 1.31
CA ASP A 94 7.11 32.63 1.37
C ASP A 94 5.81 33.44 1.31
N SER A 95 4.89 32.99 0.47
CA SER A 95 3.55 33.53 0.32
C SER A 95 2.53 32.40 0.20
N PHE A 96 1.31 32.70 0.65
CA PHE A 96 0.16 31.83 0.46
C PHE A 96 -1.06 32.70 0.16
N GLU A 97 -1.61 32.52 -1.02
CA GLU A 97 -2.82 33.17 -1.50
C GLU A 97 -3.95 32.15 -1.42
N PHE A 98 -5.12 32.55 -0.92
CA PHE A 98 -6.28 31.67 -0.90
C PHE A 98 -7.58 32.43 -1.14
N ASP A 99 -8.48 31.80 -1.89
CA ASP A 99 -9.87 32.21 -2.01
C ASP A 99 -10.75 31.21 -1.28
N TRP A 100 -11.37 31.64 -0.19
CA TRP A 100 -12.17 30.74 0.65
C TRP A 100 -13.57 30.45 0.09
N LYS A 101 -14.13 31.29 -0.79
CA LYS A 101 -15.40 30.96 -1.50
C LYS A 101 -15.14 30.00 -2.64
N GLN A 102 -14.12 30.26 -3.47
CA GLN A 102 -13.79 29.39 -4.61
C GLN A 102 -13.00 28.13 -4.23
N ARG A 103 -12.50 28.06 -3.00
CA ARG A 103 -11.64 26.97 -2.49
C ARG A 103 -10.42 26.76 -3.38
N THR A 104 -9.79 27.86 -3.76
CA THR A 104 -8.53 27.86 -4.50
C THR A 104 -7.42 28.40 -3.62
N GLY A 105 -6.18 27.99 -3.90
CA GLY A 105 -5.02 28.52 -3.19
C GLY A 105 -3.76 28.37 -4.00
N ALA A 106 -2.81 29.28 -3.81
CA ALA A 106 -1.51 29.24 -4.44
C ALA A 106 -0.42 29.58 -3.43
N ALA A 107 0.67 28.82 -3.45
CA ALA A 107 1.82 29.04 -2.59
C ALA A 107 3.11 29.02 -3.42
N GLN A 108 4.09 29.82 -3.03
CA GLN A 108 5.41 29.89 -3.67
C GLN A 108 6.50 29.42 -2.72
N ASN A 109 7.57 28.81 -3.28
CA ASN A 109 8.70 28.26 -2.53
C ASN A 109 8.26 27.39 -1.37
N VAL A 110 7.45 26.38 -1.71
CA VAL A 110 6.77 25.56 -0.74
C VAL A 110 7.68 24.44 -0.26
N GLN A 111 7.75 24.26 1.04
CA GLN A 111 8.21 23.03 1.68
C GLN A 111 7.02 22.41 2.41
N LEU A 112 6.66 21.19 2.03
CA LEU A 112 5.50 20.47 2.52
C LEU A 112 5.96 19.12 3.09
N LEU A 113 5.58 18.85 4.33
CA LEU A 113 5.82 17.59 5.01
C LEU A 113 4.49 16.87 5.22
N LEU A 114 4.37 15.68 4.61
CA LEU A 114 3.20 14.80 4.63
C LEU A 114 3.63 13.43 5.15
N GLY A 115 3.46 13.17 6.44
CA GLY A 115 3.97 11.94 7.06
C GLY A 115 5.49 11.81 6.88
N SER A 116 5.95 10.81 6.14
CA SER A 116 7.37 10.60 5.80
C SER A 116 7.79 11.17 4.44
N LEU A 117 6.88 11.83 3.72
CA LEU A 117 7.13 12.46 2.42
C LEU A 117 7.48 13.93 2.61
N ALA A 118 8.62 14.33 2.08
CA ALA A 118 9.02 15.73 2.00
C ALA A 118 8.92 16.20 0.54
N VAL A 119 8.20 17.30 0.32
CA VAL A 119 7.97 17.90 -0.98
C VAL A 119 8.47 19.33 -0.95
N TRP A 120 9.37 19.67 -1.87
CA TRP A 120 9.71 21.05 -2.20
C TRP A 120 9.09 21.37 -3.54
N ALA A 121 8.51 22.55 -3.70
CA ALA A 121 7.98 22.99 -4.98
C ALA A 121 8.20 24.49 -5.15
N GLY A 122 8.58 24.92 -6.35
CA GLY A 122 8.66 26.34 -6.67
C GLY A 122 7.28 27.00 -6.56
N ARG A 123 6.23 26.27 -6.97
CA ARG A 123 4.83 26.71 -6.83
C ARG A 123 3.90 25.53 -6.62
N ILE A 124 2.92 25.71 -5.74
CA ILE A 124 1.75 24.84 -5.63
C ILE A 124 0.50 25.66 -5.93
N SER A 125 -0.41 25.11 -6.72
CA SER A 125 -1.72 25.69 -7.02
C SER A 125 -2.79 24.64 -6.75
N VAL A 126 -3.81 25.00 -5.99
CA VAL A 126 -4.91 24.13 -5.60
C VAL A 126 -6.21 24.73 -6.13
N SER A 127 -7.00 23.91 -6.79
CA SER A 127 -8.33 24.25 -7.27
C SER A 127 -9.26 23.06 -7.03
N GLY A 128 -10.02 23.11 -5.93
CA GLY A 128 -10.83 21.97 -5.48
C GLY A 128 -9.96 20.72 -5.22
N SER A 129 -10.25 19.63 -5.93
CA SER A 129 -9.52 18.35 -5.82
C SER A 129 -8.27 18.28 -6.72
N ARG A 130 -8.00 19.31 -7.53
CA ARG A 130 -6.85 19.35 -8.44
C ARG A 130 -5.72 20.18 -7.86
N TRP A 131 -4.56 19.57 -7.77
CA TRP A 131 -3.33 20.17 -7.28
C TRP A 131 -2.31 20.20 -8.41
N GLU A 132 -1.71 21.35 -8.67
CA GLU A 132 -0.62 21.50 -9.62
C GLU A 132 0.64 21.92 -8.87
N LEU A 133 1.70 21.14 -9.01
CA LEU A 133 3.01 21.43 -8.44
C LEU A 133 4.00 21.68 -9.56
N PHE A 134 4.76 22.76 -9.46
CA PHE A 134 5.77 23.18 -10.44
C PHE A 134 7.15 23.11 -9.83
N ASP A 135 8.12 22.63 -10.62
CA ASP A 135 9.52 22.45 -10.24
C ASP A 135 9.65 21.81 -8.86
N SER A 136 9.00 20.66 -8.73
CA SER A 136 8.89 19.95 -7.47
C SER A 136 9.98 18.90 -7.31
N LYS A 137 10.41 18.73 -6.07
CA LYS A 137 11.26 17.64 -5.62
C LYS A 137 10.51 16.91 -4.53
N VAL A 138 10.24 15.64 -4.76
CA VAL A 138 9.65 14.74 -3.77
C VAL A 138 10.78 13.86 -3.27
N VAL A 139 11.06 13.86 -1.97
CA VAL A 139 12.01 12.93 -1.37
C VAL A 139 11.27 12.05 -0.39
N VAL A 140 11.57 10.77 -0.51
CA VAL A 140 11.16 9.78 0.45
C VAL A 140 12.28 9.66 1.46
N CYS A 141 11.98 9.84 2.76
CA CYS A 141 12.97 9.80 3.86
C CYS A 141 14.00 10.93 3.85
N GLU A 142 13.54 12.16 4.08
CA GLU A 142 14.42 13.32 4.24
C GLU A 142 15.51 13.13 5.31
N GLN A 143 15.20 12.42 6.41
CA GLN A 143 16.08 12.31 7.58
C GLN A 143 17.32 11.42 7.40
N GLN A 144 17.45 10.65 6.31
CA GLN A 144 18.59 9.74 6.10
C GLN A 144 19.46 10.11 4.88
N GLY A 145 19.36 11.36 4.43
CA GLY A 145 19.97 11.80 3.18
C GLY A 145 19.04 11.52 2.00
N LYS A 146 19.18 12.32 0.93
CA LYS A 146 18.34 12.29 -0.28
C LYS A 146 18.60 11.01 -1.11
N MET A 147 18.32 9.85 -0.53
CA MET A 147 18.64 8.53 -1.09
C MET A 147 17.68 8.14 -2.21
N LEU A 148 16.41 8.54 -2.14
CA LEU A 148 15.45 8.36 -3.22
C LEU A 148 14.47 9.52 -3.28
N GLY A 149 14.27 10.02 -4.49
CA GLY A 149 13.28 11.03 -4.75
C GLY A 149 12.93 11.12 -6.22
N ALA A 150 12.00 12.01 -6.53
CA ALA A 150 11.68 12.40 -7.88
C ALA A 150 11.83 13.92 -8.00
N GLN A 151 12.50 14.38 -9.04
CA GLN A 151 12.44 15.77 -9.46
C GLN A 151 11.49 15.88 -10.65
N ILE A 152 10.47 16.72 -10.54
CA ILE A 152 9.33 16.75 -11.45
C ILE A 152 9.12 18.20 -11.88
N ARG A 153 9.09 18.46 -13.19
CA ARG A 153 8.86 19.81 -13.72
C ARG A 153 7.44 20.29 -13.49
N LYS A 154 6.47 19.41 -13.76
CA LYS A 154 5.05 19.65 -13.47
C LYS A 154 4.39 18.37 -13.00
N ALA A 155 3.76 18.41 -11.83
CA ALA A 155 2.88 17.36 -11.35
C ALA A 155 1.45 17.89 -11.33
N GLU A 156 0.52 17.18 -11.94
CA GLU A 156 -0.91 17.45 -11.86
C GLU A 156 -1.55 16.29 -11.10
N VAL A 157 -2.01 16.55 -9.88
CA VAL A 157 -2.58 15.55 -8.98
C VAL A 157 -4.08 15.81 -8.85
N GLU A 158 -4.88 14.89 -9.38
CA GLU A 158 -6.30 14.79 -9.07
C GLU A 158 -6.43 13.87 -7.85
N VAL A 159 -6.72 14.46 -6.69
CA VAL A 159 -6.76 13.76 -5.40
C VAL A 159 -7.70 12.54 -5.48
N GLY A 160 -7.20 11.37 -5.06
CA GLY A 160 -7.94 10.11 -5.04
C GLY A 160 -8.20 9.47 -6.42
N ARG A 161 -7.62 10.00 -7.50
CA ARG A 161 -7.84 9.49 -8.86
C ARG A 161 -6.53 9.21 -9.61
N ARG A 162 -5.75 10.24 -9.90
CA ARG A 162 -4.51 10.10 -10.69
C ARG A 162 -3.52 11.25 -10.46
N ALA A 163 -2.26 10.98 -10.74
CA ALA A 163 -1.20 11.97 -10.82
C ALA A 163 -0.49 11.88 -12.19
N ILE A 164 -0.43 12.99 -12.91
CA ILE A 164 0.31 13.13 -14.16
C ILE A 164 1.61 13.88 -13.86
N LEU A 165 2.73 13.21 -14.01
CA LEU A 165 4.07 13.74 -13.80
C LEU A 165 4.73 14.01 -15.15
N ARG A 166 5.13 15.25 -15.42
CA ARG A 166 5.82 15.67 -16.65
C ARG A 166 7.29 15.97 -16.34
N GLY A 167 8.19 15.37 -17.11
CA GLY A 167 9.63 15.50 -16.92
C GLY A 167 10.13 14.93 -15.59
N ALA A 168 9.51 13.85 -15.11
CA ALA A 168 9.84 13.23 -13.83
C ALA A 168 11.18 12.51 -13.92
N SER A 169 12.12 12.90 -13.06
CA SER A 169 13.47 12.36 -12.97
C SER A 169 13.62 11.59 -11.67
N LEU A 170 13.88 10.28 -11.74
CA LEU A 170 14.21 9.47 -10.58
C LEU A 170 15.60 9.85 -10.08
N ILE A 171 15.69 10.22 -8.82
CA ILE A 171 16.94 10.52 -8.12
C ILE A 171 17.22 9.37 -7.15
N VAL A 172 18.38 8.73 -7.29
CA VAL A 172 18.86 7.70 -6.36
C VAL A 172 20.26 8.09 -5.92
N MET A 173 20.49 8.17 -4.60
CA MET A 173 21.77 8.57 -3.99
C MET A 173 22.36 9.86 -4.59
N ASN A 174 21.53 10.90 -4.76
CA ASN A 174 21.84 12.17 -5.44
C ASN A 174 22.18 12.10 -6.94
N GLY A 175 22.26 10.92 -7.53
CA GLY A 175 22.37 10.73 -8.98
C GLY A 175 21.01 10.76 -9.66
N LYS A 176 20.94 11.32 -10.86
CA LYS A 176 19.74 11.27 -11.71
C LYS A 176 19.84 10.03 -12.61
N TRP A 177 18.96 9.06 -12.41
CA TRP A 177 19.06 7.73 -13.05
C TRP A 177 18.17 7.60 -14.29
N LEU A 178 16.94 8.09 -14.23
CA LEU A 178 15.95 7.91 -15.28
C LEU A 178 15.09 9.17 -15.38
N THR A 179 14.83 9.65 -16.60
CA THR A 179 13.90 10.75 -16.86
C THR A 179 12.76 10.28 -17.73
N LEU A 180 11.54 10.37 -17.23
CA LEU A 180 10.33 10.09 -17.97
C LEU A 180 9.73 11.40 -18.49
N PRO A 181 9.47 11.54 -19.81
CA PRO A 181 8.88 12.77 -20.36
C PRO A 181 7.46 12.99 -19.82
N ARG A 182 6.70 11.90 -19.68
CA ARG A 182 5.38 11.88 -19.05
C ARG A 182 5.19 10.52 -18.37
N TYR A 183 4.71 10.55 -17.13
CA TYR A 183 4.30 9.37 -16.37
C TYR A 183 2.95 9.64 -15.74
N GLU A 184 2.02 8.69 -15.82
CA GLU A 184 0.70 8.78 -15.22
C GLU A 184 0.62 7.70 -14.14
N ALA A 185 0.59 8.11 -12.89
CA ALA A 185 0.37 7.25 -11.73
C ALA A 185 -1.11 7.25 -11.40
N GLN A 186 -1.72 6.08 -11.24
CA GLN A 186 -3.06 6.01 -10.68
C GLN A 186 -2.95 6.03 -9.15
N LEU A 187 -3.74 6.91 -8.53
CA LEU A 187 -3.79 7.11 -7.08
C LEU A 187 -5.07 6.52 -6.48
N ASP A 188 -5.93 5.95 -7.33
CA ASP A 188 -7.07 5.17 -6.92
C ASP A 188 -6.62 3.70 -6.81
N PRO A 189 -6.57 3.11 -5.60
CA PRO A 189 -6.20 1.70 -5.41
C PRO A 189 -7.18 0.75 -6.13
N ASP A 190 -8.38 1.25 -6.46
CA ASP A 190 -9.38 0.50 -7.20
C ASP A 190 -9.27 0.71 -8.72
N GLN A 191 -8.40 1.59 -9.23
CA GLN A 191 -8.12 1.67 -10.66
C GLN A 191 -6.86 0.89 -11.02
N ALA A 192 -7.14 -0.31 -11.50
CA ALA A 192 -6.29 -1.09 -12.36
C ALA A 192 -6.13 -0.37 -13.71
N GLY A 193 -4.90 0.03 -14.07
CA GLY A 193 -4.58 0.78 -15.29
C GLY A 193 -3.72 0.00 -16.30
N PHE A 194 -3.84 0.39 -17.58
CA PHE A 194 -3.04 -0.15 -18.68
C PHE A 194 -1.55 0.09 -18.46
N ARG A 195 -0.76 -0.99 -18.38
CA ARG A 195 0.70 -0.94 -18.29
C ARG A 195 1.31 -1.32 -19.63
N TRP A 196 2.37 -0.63 -20.04
CA TRP A 196 3.13 -1.01 -21.24
C TRP A 196 3.99 -2.26 -20.98
N PRO A 197 4.33 -3.04 -22.03
CA PRO A 197 5.28 -4.13 -21.91
C PRO A 197 6.64 -3.62 -21.43
N THR A 198 7.31 -4.46 -20.66
CA THR A 198 8.63 -4.21 -20.08
C THR A 198 9.62 -5.24 -20.59
N LEU A 199 10.87 -4.83 -20.80
CA LEU A 199 11.97 -5.75 -21.08
C LEU A 199 12.55 -6.25 -19.75
N ALA A 200 12.83 -7.55 -19.67
CA ALA A 200 13.36 -8.19 -18.48
C ALA A 200 14.40 -9.26 -18.84
N TYR A 201 15.39 -9.44 -17.97
CA TYR A 201 16.42 -10.47 -18.12
C TYR A 201 16.23 -11.58 -17.09
N GLU A 202 16.23 -12.84 -17.53
CA GLU A 202 16.19 -14.03 -16.67
C GLU A 202 17.42 -14.90 -16.98
N ARG A 203 18.15 -15.33 -15.94
CA ARG A 203 19.45 -16.04 -16.06
C ARG A 203 19.43 -17.18 -17.09
N ASP A 204 18.38 -18.01 -17.04
CA ASP A 204 18.28 -19.20 -17.88
C ASP A 204 17.56 -18.94 -19.21
N SER A 205 16.84 -17.82 -19.33
CA SER A 205 15.96 -17.53 -20.47
C SER A 205 16.41 -16.35 -21.35
N GLY A 206 17.38 -15.56 -20.90
CA GLY A 206 17.89 -14.38 -21.59
C GLY A 206 17.01 -13.14 -21.42
N MET A 207 17.19 -12.17 -22.32
CA MET A 207 16.34 -10.98 -22.41
C MET A 207 15.00 -11.33 -23.06
N GLY A 208 13.90 -10.95 -22.43
CA GLY A 208 12.54 -11.16 -22.93
C GLY A 208 11.62 -9.99 -22.62
N THR A 209 10.35 -10.16 -22.95
CA THR A 209 9.30 -9.16 -22.75
C THR A 209 8.29 -9.69 -21.74
N ARG A 210 7.91 -8.85 -20.78
CA ARG A 210 6.82 -9.08 -19.83
C ARG A 210 5.80 -7.97 -19.96
N TRP A 211 4.55 -8.33 -20.15
CA TRP A 211 3.44 -7.40 -20.22
C TRP A 211 2.35 -7.84 -19.26
N SER A 212 2.19 -7.12 -18.15
CA SER A 212 1.23 -7.45 -17.10
C SER A 212 0.40 -6.22 -16.83
N SER A 213 -0.91 -6.32 -17.02
CA SER A 213 -1.83 -5.21 -16.84
C SER A 213 -3.13 -5.69 -16.22
N ASP A 214 -3.70 -4.83 -15.41
CA ASP A 214 -5.04 -4.96 -14.89
C ASP A 214 -5.85 -3.79 -15.47
N LEU A 215 -7.03 -4.04 -16.02
CA LEU A 215 -7.91 -3.04 -16.62
C LEU A 215 -9.26 -3.11 -15.94
N ARG A 216 -9.65 -2.06 -15.21
CA ARG A 216 -11.02 -1.98 -14.69
C ARG A 216 -11.98 -1.62 -15.82
N LEU A 217 -12.93 -2.49 -16.11
CA LEU A 217 -13.94 -2.25 -17.16
C LEU A 217 -15.18 -1.56 -16.59
N SER A 218 -15.52 -1.81 -15.32
CA SER A 218 -16.61 -1.15 -14.58
C SER A 218 -16.31 -1.16 -13.07
N PRO A 219 -17.15 -0.50 -12.23
CA PRO A 219 -17.01 -0.61 -10.78
C PRO A 219 -16.99 -2.06 -10.24
N SER A 220 -17.63 -2.98 -10.95
CA SER A 220 -17.75 -4.39 -10.58
C SER A 220 -17.01 -5.35 -11.52
N SER A 221 -16.20 -4.86 -12.47
CA SER A 221 -15.52 -5.76 -13.42
C SER A 221 -14.07 -5.38 -13.73
N MET A 222 -13.23 -6.39 -13.85
CA MET A 222 -11.79 -6.25 -14.08
C MET A 222 -11.33 -7.27 -15.12
N PHE A 223 -10.56 -6.81 -16.10
CA PHE A 223 -9.85 -7.64 -17.04
C PHE A 223 -8.36 -7.64 -16.70
N VAL A 224 -7.77 -8.80 -16.49
CA VAL A 224 -6.35 -8.99 -16.20
C VAL A 224 -5.72 -9.70 -17.37
N PHE A 225 -4.54 -9.26 -17.78
CA PHE A 225 -3.71 -10.04 -18.66
C PHE A 225 -2.24 -10.00 -18.24
N ASP A 226 -1.55 -11.13 -18.38
CA ASP A 226 -0.13 -11.28 -18.13
C ASP A 226 0.48 -12.12 -19.24
N VAL A 227 1.39 -11.54 -20.03
CA VAL A 227 2.07 -12.20 -21.12
C VAL A 227 3.57 -12.12 -20.88
N THR A 228 4.25 -13.25 -20.92
CA THR A 228 5.71 -13.30 -20.85
C THR A 228 6.26 -14.09 -22.03
N SER A 229 7.29 -13.55 -22.68
CA SER A 229 7.95 -14.18 -23.81
C SER A 229 9.46 -14.03 -23.67
N TYR A 230 10.18 -15.14 -23.70
CA TYR A 230 11.64 -15.17 -23.60
C TYR A 230 12.21 -16.17 -24.62
N PRO A 231 13.38 -15.92 -25.21
CA PRO A 231 13.92 -16.73 -26.30
C PRO A 231 14.05 -18.23 -26.03
N LYS A 232 14.33 -18.64 -24.79
CA LYS A 232 14.60 -20.05 -24.43
C LYS A 232 13.44 -20.77 -23.73
N ARG A 233 12.23 -20.22 -23.77
CA ARG A 233 11.05 -20.89 -23.20
C ARG A 233 9.78 -20.57 -23.96
N LEU A 234 8.80 -21.47 -23.87
CA LEU A 234 7.46 -21.21 -24.37
C LEU A 234 6.89 -19.93 -23.75
N PRO A 235 6.24 -19.07 -24.55
CA PRO A 235 5.58 -17.89 -24.03
C PRO A 235 4.46 -18.33 -23.08
N SER A 236 4.36 -17.65 -21.95
CA SER A 236 3.26 -17.86 -21.00
C SER A 236 2.26 -16.73 -21.14
N SER A 237 0.98 -17.04 -21.08
CA SER A 237 -0.07 -16.03 -21.07
C SER A 237 -1.17 -16.37 -20.07
N LEU A 238 -1.74 -15.32 -19.49
CA LEU A 238 -2.94 -15.36 -18.67
C LEU A 238 -3.84 -14.24 -19.17
N TYR A 239 -5.11 -14.56 -19.39
CA TYR A 239 -6.17 -13.61 -19.67
C TYR A 239 -7.33 -13.94 -18.75
N GLY A 240 -7.88 -12.97 -18.04
CA GLY A 240 -8.94 -13.19 -17.06
C GLY A 240 -9.92 -12.03 -17.02
N LEU A 241 -11.21 -12.34 -17.00
CA LEU A 241 -12.27 -11.38 -16.76
C LEU A 241 -12.94 -11.76 -15.44
N SER A 242 -12.94 -10.85 -14.47
CA SER A 242 -13.56 -11.01 -13.16
C SER A 242 -14.74 -10.06 -13.01
N LEU A 243 -15.80 -10.55 -12.38
CA LEU A 243 -17.01 -9.82 -11.99
C LEU A 243 -17.18 -9.91 -10.48
N ASP A 244 -17.13 -8.77 -9.80
CA ASP A 244 -17.45 -8.64 -8.39
C ASP A 244 -18.96 -8.66 -8.16
N LEU A 245 -19.39 -9.54 -7.26
CA LEU A 245 -20.78 -9.72 -6.87
C LEU A 245 -21.14 -8.85 -5.65
N ASP A 246 -20.18 -8.14 -5.04
CA ASP A 246 -20.40 -7.20 -3.93
C ASP A 246 -19.55 -5.90 -4.08
N PRO A 247 -19.74 -5.12 -5.17
CA PRO A 247 -18.88 -3.98 -5.52
C PRO A 247 -18.94 -2.81 -4.54
N ALA A 248 -19.97 -2.72 -3.71
CA ALA A 248 -20.07 -1.66 -2.70
C ALA A 248 -19.13 -1.88 -1.50
N ARG A 249 -18.54 -3.08 -1.38
CA ARG A 249 -17.75 -3.50 -0.22
C ARG A 249 -16.35 -3.98 -0.57
N SER A 250 -16.01 -4.16 -1.84
CA SER A 250 -14.68 -4.56 -2.27
C SER A 250 -13.90 -3.35 -2.80
N GLY A 251 -12.76 -3.07 -2.17
CA GLY A 251 -11.76 -2.08 -2.60
C GLY A 251 -10.43 -2.75 -2.96
N VAL A 252 -10.49 -3.94 -3.56
CA VAL A 252 -9.33 -4.82 -3.73
C VAL A 252 -9.35 -5.47 -5.12
N ARG A 253 -8.16 -5.72 -5.68
CA ARG A 253 -7.93 -6.44 -6.94
C ARG A 253 -8.73 -7.74 -7.02
N LEU A 254 -9.50 -7.86 -8.10
CA LEU A 254 -10.39 -8.98 -8.40
C LEU A 254 -9.66 -10.00 -9.30
N ALA A 255 -8.78 -10.81 -8.71
CA ALA A 255 -8.10 -11.89 -9.44
C ALA A 255 -8.25 -13.22 -8.70
N PRO A 256 -8.72 -14.30 -9.37
CA PRO A 256 -8.71 -15.65 -8.80
C PRO A 256 -7.27 -16.08 -8.48
N GLN A 257 -7.07 -16.75 -7.35
CA GLN A 257 -5.77 -17.32 -7.03
C GLN A 257 -5.54 -18.56 -7.89
N SER A 258 -4.64 -18.55 -8.87
CA SER A 258 -4.35 -19.77 -9.67
C SER A 258 -4.07 -21.00 -8.79
N ASP A 259 -4.66 -22.15 -9.11
CA ASP A 259 -4.41 -23.45 -8.46
C ASP A 259 -3.10 -24.09 -8.93
N LEU A 260 -2.41 -23.46 -9.89
CA LEU A 260 -1.06 -23.75 -10.33
C LEU A 260 0.01 -22.99 -9.53
N ASN A 261 -0.40 -22.05 -8.66
CA ASN A 261 0.51 -21.41 -7.72
C ASN A 261 0.94 -22.39 -6.63
N GLU A 262 1.95 -22.01 -5.88
CA GLU A 262 2.41 -22.79 -4.74
C GLU A 262 1.27 -23.02 -3.73
N ARG A 263 1.10 -24.28 -3.32
CA ARG A 263 0.15 -24.65 -2.29
C ARG A 263 0.48 -23.90 -1.00
N PHE A 264 -0.55 -23.42 -0.31
CA PHE A 264 -0.41 -22.71 0.97
C PHE A 264 0.47 -21.44 0.92
N GLN A 265 0.60 -20.79 -0.24
CA GLN A 265 1.40 -19.54 -0.37
C GLN A 265 0.97 -18.44 0.61
N GLY A 266 -0.31 -18.39 1.01
CA GLY A 266 -0.83 -17.44 1.99
C GLY A 266 -0.69 -17.86 3.46
N SER A 267 -0.09 -19.03 3.74
CA SER A 267 -0.06 -19.62 5.08
C SER A 267 1.20 -19.27 5.87
N PHE A 268 1.03 -18.86 7.14
CA PHE A 268 2.13 -18.43 8.00
C PHE A 268 3.13 -19.56 8.28
N LEU A 269 2.67 -20.80 8.44
CA LEU A 269 3.57 -21.96 8.68
C LEU A 269 4.02 -22.67 7.39
N ASP A 270 3.62 -22.18 6.22
CA ASP A 270 4.04 -22.75 4.94
C ASP A 270 4.84 -21.77 4.07
N ASN A 271 4.81 -20.47 4.34
CA ASN A 271 5.55 -19.48 3.57
C ASN A 271 6.18 -18.40 4.46
N VAL A 272 7.51 -18.29 4.42
CA VAL A 272 8.27 -17.30 5.20
C VAL A 272 7.96 -15.86 4.79
N ALA A 273 7.41 -15.64 3.59
CA ALA A 273 6.99 -14.32 3.13
C ALA A 273 5.73 -13.80 3.83
N VAL A 274 4.95 -14.66 4.47
CA VAL A 274 3.82 -14.25 5.31
C VAL A 274 4.37 -13.85 6.68
N SER A 275 4.35 -12.56 6.99
CA SER A 275 5.08 -11.99 8.13
C SER A 275 4.49 -12.35 9.50
N SER A 276 3.18 -12.60 9.57
CA SER A 276 2.50 -12.95 10.80
C SER A 276 1.24 -13.79 10.56
N PRO A 277 0.76 -14.53 11.59
CA PRO A 277 -0.54 -15.21 11.52
C PRO A 277 -1.71 -14.25 11.34
N GLN A 278 -1.54 -12.98 11.76
CA GLN A 278 -2.55 -11.96 11.57
C GLN A 278 -2.64 -11.54 10.10
N ASP A 279 -1.51 -11.37 9.40
CA ASP A 279 -1.49 -11.04 7.97
C ASP A 279 -2.18 -12.13 7.13
N GLU A 280 -1.96 -13.40 7.50
CA GLU A 280 -2.64 -14.54 6.91
C GLU A 280 -4.17 -14.42 7.09
N GLN A 281 -4.64 -14.19 8.32
CA GLN A 281 -6.06 -14.01 8.62
C GLN A 281 -6.65 -12.79 7.91
N ASP A 282 -5.94 -11.68 7.91
CA ASP A 282 -6.36 -10.44 7.30
C ASP A 282 -6.51 -10.59 5.78
N SER A 283 -5.63 -11.38 5.15
CA SER A 283 -5.72 -11.67 3.72
C SER A 283 -7.00 -12.43 3.32
N MET A 284 -7.55 -13.24 4.24
CA MET A 284 -8.79 -14.02 4.09
C MET A 284 -10.03 -13.33 4.68
N SER A 285 -9.85 -12.37 5.59
CA SER A 285 -10.95 -11.68 6.27
C SER A 285 -11.66 -10.68 5.37
N VAL A 286 -10.93 -10.13 4.38
CA VAL A 286 -11.49 -9.25 3.36
C VAL A 286 -12.60 -9.99 2.63
N ARG A 287 -13.82 -9.47 2.74
CA ARG A 287 -14.98 -10.08 2.09
C ARG A 287 -14.85 -9.94 0.58
N ARG A 288 -14.62 -11.04 -0.11
CA ARG A 288 -14.61 -11.11 -1.58
C ARG A 288 -15.70 -12.08 -2.04
N ARG A 289 -16.40 -11.71 -3.11
CA ARG A 289 -17.36 -12.56 -3.82
C ARG A 289 -17.25 -12.23 -5.29
N PHE A 290 -16.57 -13.05 -6.07
CA PHE A 290 -16.46 -12.77 -7.51
C PHE A 290 -16.56 -14.04 -8.34
N LEU A 291 -16.99 -13.84 -9.58
CA LEU A 291 -16.96 -14.84 -10.64
C LEU A 291 -15.86 -14.44 -11.61
N SER A 292 -15.11 -15.39 -12.16
CA SER A 292 -14.12 -15.09 -13.18
C SER A 292 -14.09 -16.12 -14.29
N VAL A 293 -13.82 -15.67 -15.51
CA VAL A 293 -13.49 -16.53 -16.65
C VAL A 293 -12.07 -16.23 -17.07
N SER A 294 -11.23 -17.25 -17.16
CA SER A 294 -9.81 -17.11 -17.50
C SER A 294 -9.33 -18.14 -18.50
N SER A 295 -8.23 -17.81 -19.17
CA SER A 295 -7.46 -18.69 -20.04
C SER A 295 -5.98 -18.54 -19.67
N VAL A 296 -5.31 -19.66 -19.46
CA VAL A 296 -3.92 -19.72 -19.01
C VAL A 296 -3.14 -20.65 -19.94
N TRP A 297 -1.96 -20.22 -20.38
CA TRP A 297 -1.12 -21.01 -21.27
C TRP A 297 0.32 -21.07 -20.78
N ASN A 298 0.90 -22.26 -20.83
CA ASN A 298 2.30 -22.55 -20.51
C ASN A 298 2.76 -21.99 -19.15
N GLN A 299 1.89 -22.04 -18.14
CA GLN A 299 2.22 -21.59 -16.80
C GLN A 299 3.20 -22.58 -16.14
N LYS A 300 4.24 -22.03 -15.48
CA LYS A 300 5.16 -22.83 -14.65
C LYS A 300 4.44 -23.24 -13.36
N VAL A 301 4.61 -24.49 -12.94
CA VAL A 301 4.13 -24.97 -11.64
C VAL A 301 5.29 -24.97 -10.64
N PRO A 302 5.24 -24.21 -9.54
CA PRO A 302 6.28 -24.21 -8.52
C PRO A 302 6.51 -25.62 -7.94
N GLY A 303 7.78 -26.01 -7.74
CA GLY A 303 8.14 -27.35 -7.26
C GLY A 303 8.20 -28.43 -8.34
N PHE A 304 7.76 -28.16 -9.58
CA PHE A 304 7.81 -29.09 -10.72
C PHE A 304 8.61 -28.51 -11.89
N PRO A 305 9.96 -28.59 -11.84
CA PRO A 305 10.82 -28.08 -12.91
C PRO A 305 10.46 -28.67 -14.27
N GLY A 306 10.46 -27.82 -15.30
CA GLY A 306 10.16 -28.23 -16.68
C GLY A 306 8.66 -28.38 -16.99
N MET A 307 7.81 -28.65 -16.01
CA MET A 307 6.37 -28.80 -16.23
C MET A 307 5.72 -27.48 -16.65
N ARG A 308 4.84 -27.55 -17.65
CA ARG A 308 4.05 -26.43 -18.15
C ARG A 308 2.61 -26.86 -18.21
N VAL A 309 1.73 -26.08 -17.60
CA VAL A 309 0.30 -26.36 -17.55
C VAL A 309 -0.44 -25.26 -18.28
N SER A 310 -1.45 -25.65 -19.03
CA SER A 310 -2.37 -24.76 -19.70
C SER A 310 -3.78 -25.08 -19.26
N GLU A 311 -4.57 -24.03 -19.06
CA GLU A 311 -5.98 -24.08 -18.76
C GLU A 311 -6.71 -23.27 -19.84
N PRO A 312 -7.09 -23.89 -20.99
CA PRO A 312 -7.62 -23.15 -22.13
C PRO A 312 -8.83 -22.31 -21.78
N TRP A 313 -9.66 -22.80 -20.85
CA TRP A 313 -10.72 -22.04 -20.21
C TRP A 313 -10.88 -22.50 -18.76
N GLN A 314 -11.27 -21.56 -17.91
CA GLN A 314 -11.56 -21.76 -16.50
C GLN A 314 -12.70 -20.83 -16.11
N LEU A 315 -13.72 -21.36 -15.44
CA LEU A 315 -14.75 -20.62 -14.73
C LEU A 315 -14.50 -20.79 -13.24
N ALA A 316 -14.31 -19.70 -12.52
CA ALA A 316 -14.07 -19.72 -11.08
C ALA A 316 -15.06 -18.85 -10.32
N TYR A 317 -15.41 -19.30 -9.12
CA TYR A 317 -16.11 -18.55 -8.10
C TYR A 317 -15.24 -18.51 -6.85
N ALA A 318 -15.02 -17.31 -6.31
CA ALA A 318 -14.26 -17.13 -5.08
C ALA A 318 -15.11 -16.42 -4.03
N HIS A 319 -15.07 -16.94 -2.81
CA HIS A 319 -15.70 -16.35 -1.65
C HIS A 319 -14.76 -16.35 -0.45
N SER A 320 -14.53 -15.19 0.16
CA SER A 320 -13.80 -15.08 1.43
C SER A 320 -14.49 -14.15 2.40
N GLY A 321 -14.10 -14.25 3.67
CA GLY A 321 -14.61 -13.39 4.72
C GLY A 321 -14.17 -13.84 6.11
N ALA A 322 -14.60 -13.04 7.10
CA ALA A 322 -14.38 -13.33 8.52
C ALA A 322 -15.63 -13.88 9.20
N THR A 323 -15.40 -14.68 10.23
CA THR A 323 -16.39 -15.19 11.19
C THR A 323 -15.92 -14.85 12.61
N ARG A 324 -16.74 -15.18 13.63
CA ARG A 324 -16.32 -15.03 15.04
C ARG A 324 -15.13 -15.93 15.41
N LEU A 325 -14.96 -17.04 14.71
CA LEU A 325 -13.95 -18.07 15.00
C LEU A 325 -12.65 -17.91 14.20
N GLY A 326 -12.67 -17.15 13.12
CA GLY A 326 -11.55 -17.07 12.18
C GLY A 326 -11.93 -16.48 10.84
N ALA A 327 -11.03 -16.60 9.86
CA ALA A 327 -11.25 -16.18 8.47
C ALA A 327 -11.25 -17.39 7.54
N PHE A 328 -11.93 -17.28 6.40
CA PHE A 328 -12.03 -18.36 5.42
C PHE A 328 -11.89 -17.86 3.98
N SER A 329 -11.47 -18.77 3.11
CA SER A 329 -11.51 -18.62 1.66
C SER A 329 -12.00 -19.90 1.01
N LEU A 330 -12.92 -19.76 0.06
CA LEU A 330 -13.49 -20.80 -0.78
C LEU A 330 -13.25 -20.41 -2.23
N ASP A 331 -12.66 -21.32 -2.99
CA ASP A 331 -12.44 -21.19 -4.43
C ASP A 331 -13.02 -22.43 -5.11
N ALA A 332 -14.05 -22.26 -5.95
CA ALA A 332 -14.65 -23.32 -6.74
C ALA A 332 -14.41 -23.04 -8.22
N ARG A 333 -14.01 -24.06 -8.99
CA ARG A 333 -13.60 -23.96 -10.39
C ARG A 333 -14.16 -25.09 -11.20
N TYR A 334 -14.46 -24.78 -12.44
CA TYR A 334 -14.62 -25.74 -13.52
C TYR A 334 -13.70 -25.30 -14.64
N GLN A 335 -12.81 -26.18 -15.07
CA GLN A 335 -11.75 -25.81 -16.03
C GLN A 335 -11.42 -26.99 -16.93
N GLN A 336 -10.93 -26.67 -18.12
CA GLN A 336 -10.15 -27.62 -18.89
C GLN A 336 -8.68 -27.40 -18.56
N ILE A 337 -7.94 -28.45 -18.26
CA ILE A 337 -6.53 -28.38 -17.83
C ILE A 337 -5.73 -29.47 -18.53
N GLY A 338 -4.47 -29.18 -18.88
CA GLY A 338 -3.56 -30.16 -19.43
C GLY A 338 -2.10 -29.75 -19.27
N ILE A 339 -1.22 -30.74 -19.18
CA ILE A 339 0.23 -30.53 -19.28
C ILE A 339 0.58 -30.33 -20.75
N ALA A 340 1.51 -29.42 -21.05
CA ALA A 340 1.92 -29.13 -22.42
C ALA A 340 2.42 -30.39 -23.14
N GLY A 341 1.79 -30.73 -24.26
CA GLY A 341 2.10 -31.95 -25.03
C GLY A 341 1.28 -33.18 -24.62
N GLU A 342 0.44 -33.08 -23.59
CA GLU A 342 -0.45 -34.13 -23.12
C GLU A 342 -1.92 -33.82 -23.46
N ARG A 343 -2.82 -34.73 -23.08
CA ARG A 343 -4.26 -34.55 -23.27
C ARG A 343 -4.82 -33.54 -22.27
N TYR A 344 -5.80 -32.76 -22.72
CA TYR A 344 -6.60 -31.89 -21.85
C TYR A 344 -7.78 -32.66 -21.27
N GLU A 345 -8.10 -32.35 -20.01
CA GLU A 345 -9.19 -32.96 -19.26
C GLU A 345 -10.06 -31.87 -18.63
N ASP A 346 -11.38 -32.09 -18.64
CA ASP A 346 -12.32 -31.22 -17.95
C ASP A 346 -12.39 -31.64 -16.47
N ARG A 347 -12.22 -30.66 -15.57
CA ARG A 347 -12.06 -30.89 -14.15
C ARG A 347 -12.79 -29.83 -13.33
N ALA A 348 -13.56 -30.28 -12.34
CA ALA A 348 -14.05 -29.47 -11.25
C ALA A 348 -13.02 -29.47 -10.10
N ASN A 349 -12.79 -28.32 -9.49
CA ASN A 349 -11.84 -28.15 -8.39
C ASN A 349 -12.48 -27.25 -7.33
N VAL A 350 -12.57 -27.72 -6.08
CA VAL A 350 -13.07 -26.95 -4.94
C VAL A 350 -12.00 -26.91 -3.86
N ARG A 351 -11.53 -25.71 -3.52
CA ARG A 351 -10.57 -25.46 -2.46
C ARG A 351 -11.21 -24.66 -1.33
N LEU A 352 -10.99 -25.10 -0.11
CA LEU A 352 -11.41 -24.44 1.11
C LEU A 352 -10.19 -24.23 2.01
N ALA A 353 -10.07 -23.05 2.59
CA ALA A 353 -9.11 -22.77 3.66
C ALA A 353 -9.81 -22.01 4.78
N PHE A 354 -9.44 -22.34 6.01
CA PHE A 354 -9.91 -21.67 7.21
C PHE A 354 -8.73 -21.47 8.15
N ARG A 355 -8.66 -20.29 8.77
CA ARG A 355 -7.68 -19.96 9.80
C ARG A 355 -8.36 -19.44 11.04
N GLY A 356 -8.06 -20.08 12.16
CA GLY A 356 -8.58 -19.72 13.46
C GLY A 356 -7.98 -18.42 13.98
N ARG A 357 -8.73 -17.74 14.85
CA ARG A 357 -8.22 -16.55 15.52
C ARG A 357 -7.02 -16.90 16.39
N THR A 358 -5.96 -16.14 16.24
CA THR A 358 -4.83 -16.18 17.17
C THR A 358 -5.12 -15.21 18.31
N ALA A 359 -5.28 -15.72 19.53
CA ALA A 359 -5.48 -14.91 20.72
C ALA A 359 -4.29 -15.12 21.65
N SER A 360 -3.69 -14.02 22.11
CA SER A 360 -2.61 -14.12 23.10
C SER A 360 -3.17 -14.73 24.39
N LEU A 361 -2.58 -15.86 24.77
CA LEU A 361 -2.70 -16.46 26.08
C LEU A 361 -1.73 -15.76 27.04
N ALA A 362 -1.80 -16.12 28.32
CA ALA A 362 -0.82 -15.67 29.32
C ALA A 362 0.61 -16.06 28.91
N SER A 363 1.60 -15.28 29.36
CA SER A 363 3.03 -15.58 29.18
C SER A 363 3.54 -15.55 27.72
N GLY A 364 2.86 -14.84 26.82
CA GLY A 364 3.33 -14.62 25.44
C GLY A 364 3.09 -15.80 24.49
N PHE A 365 2.25 -16.76 24.87
CA PHE A 365 1.85 -17.86 24.00
C PHE A 365 0.58 -17.52 23.21
N ALA A 366 0.42 -18.07 22.01
CA ALA A 366 -0.82 -17.99 21.24
C ALA A 366 -1.04 -19.29 20.46
N PRO A 367 -2.27 -19.82 20.39
CA PRO A 367 -2.55 -20.99 19.57
C PRO A 367 -2.53 -20.59 18.09
N TYR A 368 -2.08 -21.52 17.25
CA TYR A 368 -2.21 -21.45 15.80
C TYR A 368 -3.00 -22.68 15.36
N TRP A 369 -4.05 -22.50 14.57
CA TRP A 369 -4.80 -23.61 14.02
C TRP A 369 -5.56 -23.23 12.76
N GLY A 370 -5.79 -24.22 11.91
CA GLY A 370 -6.52 -24.05 10.67
C GLY A 370 -6.72 -25.37 9.96
N PHE A 371 -7.45 -25.31 8.86
CA PHE A 371 -7.56 -26.43 7.96
C PHE A 371 -7.59 -25.94 6.51
N ASP A 372 -7.12 -26.80 5.62
CA ASP A 372 -7.19 -26.64 4.19
C ASP A 372 -7.79 -27.91 3.61
N GLY A 373 -8.63 -27.78 2.60
CA GLY A 373 -9.18 -28.91 1.88
C GLY A 373 -9.23 -28.61 0.41
N GLN A 374 -9.04 -29.64 -0.40
CA GLN A 374 -9.24 -29.52 -1.83
C GLN A 374 -9.83 -30.80 -2.38
N TRP A 375 -10.79 -30.65 -3.27
CA TRP A 375 -11.42 -31.74 -4.01
C TRP A 375 -11.29 -31.46 -5.50
N PHE A 376 -11.01 -32.50 -6.26
CA PHE A 376 -10.91 -32.52 -7.70
C PHE A 376 -11.82 -33.63 -8.23
N GLY A 377 -12.60 -33.34 -9.27
CA GLY A 377 -13.46 -34.34 -9.92
C GLY A 377 -13.60 -34.10 -11.41
N GLY A 378 -13.99 -35.13 -12.16
CA GLY A 378 -14.13 -35.12 -13.63
C GLY A 378 -13.48 -36.34 -14.28
N GLY A 379 -12.19 -36.57 -13.98
CA GLY A 379 -11.46 -37.80 -14.26
C GLY A 379 -11.45 -38.73 -13.04
N ASP A 380 -10.28 -38.91 -12.43
CA ASP A 380 -10.16 -39.56 -11.12
C ASP A 380 -10.55 -38.59 -10.00
N ASP A 381 -11.47 -39.01 -9.14
CA ASP A 381 -11.85 -38.23 -7.97
C ASP A 381 -10.71 -38.25 -6.95
N TYR A 382 -10.07 -37.10 -6.78
CA TYR A 382 -9.00 -36.91 -5.79
C TYR A 382 -9.37 -35.83 -4.79
N SER A 383 -9.12 -36.08 -3.52
CA SER A 383 -9.29 -35.05 -2.51
C SER A 383 -8.34 -35.22 -1.35
N TRP A 384 -8.11 -34.11 -0.67
CA TRP A 384 -7.35 -34.11 0.56
C TRP A 384 -7.89 -33.07 1.53
N VAL A 385 -7.69 -33.32 2.82
CA VAL A 385 -7.96 -32.39 3.91
C VAL A 385 -6.75 -32.38 4.82
N ARG A 386 -6.18 -31.20 5.05
CA ARG A 386 -5.06 -30.96 5.94
C ARG A 386 -5.51 -30.16 7.15
N ALA A 387 -5.36 -30.72 8.34
CA ALA A 387 -5.52 -29.99 9.58
C ALA A 387 -4.14 -29.55 10.07
N THR A 388 -4.02 -28.29 10.50
CA THR A 388 -2.78 -27.75 11.08
C THR A 388 -3.07 -27.20 12.47
N GLY A 389 -2.23 -27.56 13.44
CA GLY A 389 -2.29 -27.06 14.80
C GLY A 389 -0.89 -26.73 15.31
N GLY A 390 -0.77 -25.74 16.19
CA GLY A 390 0.53 -25.31 16.69
C GLY A 390 0.43 -24.28 17.81
N LEU A 391 1.60 -23.92 18.31
CA LEU A 391 1.78 -22.97 19.40
C LEU A 391 2.84 -21.95 18.99
N ILE A 392 2.48 -20.68 19.13
CA ILE A 392 3.36 -19.55 18.93
C ILE A 392 3.80 -19.09 20.32
N TRP A 393 5.09 -18.88 20.49
CA TRP A 393 5.67 -18.24 21.65
C TRP A 393 6.36 -16.95 21.21
N GLN A 394 6.04 -15.84 21.87
CA GLN A 394 6.62 -14.54 21.61
C GLN A 394 7.37 -14.04 22.86
N ALA A 395 8.69 -13.99 22.76
CA ALA A 395 9.56 -13.55 23.84
C ALA A 395 9.66 -12.02 23.90
N PRO A 396 9.88 -11.44 25.10
CA PRO A 396 10.32 -10.06 25.23
C PRO A 396 11.62 -9.85 24.44
N GLY A 397 11.69 -8.82 23.59
CA GLY A 397 12.85 -8.58 22.72
C GLY A 397 12.69 -9.02 21.26
N GLY A 398 11.49 -9.39 20.82
CA GLY A 398 11.17 -9.51 19.39
C GLY A 398 11.50 -10.86 18.75
N LEU A 399 11.82 -11.88 19.55
CA LEU A 399 11.91 -13.27 19.11
C LEU A 399 10.52 -13.93 19.15
N ARG A 400 10.13 -14.59 18.06
CA ARG A 400 8.95 -15.42 17.96
C ARG A 400 9.36 -16.81 17.48
N VAL A 401 8.94 -17.82 18.22
CA VAL A 401 9.12 -19.23 17.87
C VAL A 401 7.75 -19.83 17.67
N THR A 402 7.54 -20.54 16.58
CA THR A 402 6.31 -21.29 16.32
C THR A 402 6.67 -22.73 16.07
N VAL A 403 5.98 -23.63 16.75
CA VAL A 403 6.04 -25.07 16.51
C VAL A 403 4.64 -25.56 16.21
N GLY A 404 4.51 -26.50 15.28
CA GLY A 404 3.23 -27.02 14.88
C GLY A 404 3.33 -28.38 14.24
N TYR A 405 2.17 -28.94 13.96
CA TYR A 405 2.00 -30.21 13.30
C TYR A 405 0.86 -30.10 12.28
N ALA A 406 1.08 -30.70 11.12
CA ALA A 406 0.08 -30.82 10.08
C ALA A 406 -0.15 -32.29 9.76
N HIS A 407 -1.42 -32.65 9.64
CA HIS A 407 -1.86 -33.97 9.21
C HIS A 407 -2.79 -33.85 8.01
N THR A 408 -2.49 -34.61 6.96
CA THR A 408 -3.23 -34.62 5.71
C THR A 408 -3.85 -35.99 5.49
N LEU A 409 -5.16 -36.00 5.28
CA LEU A 409 -5.92 -37.15 4.82
C LEU A 409 -6.11 -37.04 3.31
N PHE A 410 -6.02 -38.17 2.61
CA PHE A 410 -6.15 -38.25 1.16
C PHE A 410 -7.23 -39.26 0.79
N ARG A 411 -7.86 -39.06 -0.37
CA ARG A 411 -8.80 -40.00 -0.97
C ARG A 411 -8.65 -39.95 -2.49
N GLY A 412 -8.51 -41.14 -3.10
CA GLY A 412 -8.31 -41.30 -4.55
C GLY A 412 -6.88 -41.00 -4.98
N ASP A 413 -6.67 -40.95 -6.30
CA ASP A 413 -5.38 -40.73 -6.93
C ASP A 413 -5.39 -39.42 -7.74
N PRO A 414 -4.35 -38.57 -7.62
CA PRO A 414 -4.33 -37.29 -8.30
C PRO A 414 -4.11 -37.45 -9.80
N SER A 415 -4.96 -36.81 -10.62
CA SER A 415 -4.76 -36.76 -12.08
C SER A 415 -3.48 -36.03 -12.47
N PHE A 416 -3.04 -35.05 -11.66
CA PHE A 416 -1.78 -34.35 -11.86
C PHE A 416 -0.88 -34.42 -10.62
N PRO A 417 0.45 -34.56 -10.77
CA PRO A 417 1.35 -34.70 -9.64
C PRO A 417 1.38 -33.47 -8.72
N PHE A 418 0.99 -32.29 -9.22
CA PHE A 418 0.87 -31.05 -8.44
C PHE A 418 -0.46 -30.89 -7.70
N ASP A 419 -1.41 -31.81 -7.85
CA ASP A 419 -2.66 -31.81 -7.08
C ASP A 419 -2.43 -32.24 -5.63
N ALA A 420 -1.41 -33.06 -5.39
CA ALA A 420 -1.04 -33.49 -4.05
C ALA A 420 -0.41 -32.33 -3.23
N PRO A 421 -0.85 -32.11 -1.98
CA PRO A 421 -0.37 -31.04 -1.10
C PRO A 421 1.02 -31.30 -0.50
N GLY A 422 1.63 -32.45 -0.77
CA GLY A 422 2.88 -32.90 -0.16
C GLY A 422 2.69 -34.03 0.86
N PRO A 423 3.60 -34.17 1.84
CA PRO A 423 3.58 -35.26 2.81
C PRO A 423 2.32 -35.31 3.70
N ALA A 424 2.00 -36.52 4.16
CA ALA A 424 0.86 -36.77 5.04
C ALA A 424 1.02 -36.17 6.45
N GLU A 425 2.26 -36.16 6.96
CA GLU A 425 2.56 -35.76 8.33
C GLU A 425 3.78 -34.84 8.34
N LEU A 426 3.59 -33.62 8.81
CA LEU A 426 4.62 -32.60 8.82
C LEU A 426 4.77 -32.00 10.21
N ALA A 427 5.98 -32.05 10.77
CA ALA A 427 6.35 -31.20 11.89
C ALA A 427 6.80 -29.84 11.33
N LEU A 428 6.18 -28.77 11.84
CA LEU A 428 6.35 -27.40 11.35
C LEU A 428 7.10 -26.58 12.38
N THR A 429 8.12 -25.85 11.93
CA THR A 429 8.89 -24.97 12.79
C THR A 429 9.12 -23.63 12.11
N ARG A 430 9.04 -22.55 12.88
CA ARG A 430 9.32 -21.21 12.41
C ARG A 430 9.96 -20.37 13.50
N LEU A 431 10.96 -19.60 13.13
CA LEU A 431 11.67 -18.65 13.99
C LEU A 431 11.68 -17.30 13.31
N ASP A 432 11.07 -16.29 13.91
CA ASP A 432 11.15 -14.89 13.48
C ASP A 432 11.87 -14.09 14.56
N TRP A 433 13.00 -13.47 14.23
CA TRP A 433 13.80 -12.69 15.18
C TRP A 433 13.98 -11.26 14.68
N ARG A 434 13.40 -10.31 15.44
CA ARG A 434 13.55 -8.88 15.20
C ARG A 434 14.70 -8.33 16.06
N LEU A 435 15.78 -7.95 15.40
CA LEU A 435 17.00 -7.39 15.99
C LEU A 435 17.14 -5.92 15.58
N GLY A 436 16.41 -5.04 16.27
CA GLY A 436 16.33 -3.63 15.92
C GLY A 436 15.78 -3.45 14.49
N PRO A 437 16.56 -2.90 13.54
CA PRO A 437 16.11 -2.77 12.15
C PRO A 437 16.18 -4.07 11.35
N ARG A 438 16.78 -5.15 11.86
CA ARG A 438 16.96 -6.41 11.12
C ARG A 438 15.89 -7.42 11.50
N THR A 439 15.44 -8.19 10.52
CA THR A 439 14.52 -9.31 10.70
C THR A 439 15.14 -10.55 10.07
N LEU A 440 15.26 -11.62 10.85
CA LEU A 440 15.59 -12.95 10.37
C LEU A 440 14.37 -13.85 10.55
N SER A 441 13.92 -14.49 9.48
CA SER A 441 12.84 -15.47 9.50
C SER A 441 13.34 -16.77 8.92
N VAL A 442 13.18 -17.86 9.65
CA VAL A 442 13.55 -19.22 9.24
C VAL A 442 12.31 -20.10 9.37
N LEU A 443 12.00 -20.86 8.34
CA LEU A 443 10.89 -21.81 8.30
C LEU A 443 11.42 -23.18 7.90
N GLY A 444 11.00 -24.21 8.62
CA GLY A 444 11.37 -25.59 8.37
C GLY A 444 10.16 -26.52 8.48
N GLN A 445 10.04 -27.46 7.55
CA GLN A 445 9.03 -28.52 7.56
C GLN A 445 9.74 -29.88 7.47
N TRP A 446 9.49 -30.74 8.45
CA TRP A 446 10.03 -32.11 8.52
C TRP A 446 8.94 -33.12 8.18
N ASP A 447 9.18 -33.97 7.18
CA ASP A 447 8.33 -35.11 6.85
C ASP A 447 8.55 -36.21 7.89
N VAL A 448 7.57 -36.38 8.77
CA VAL A 448 7.66 -37.29 9.92
C VAL A 448 7.71 -38.75 9.50
N ARG A 449 7.08 -39.10 8.37
CA ARG A 449 7.05 -40.49 7.89
C ARG A 449 8.30 -40.85 7.09
N ALA A 450 8.79 -39.92 6.28
CA ALA A 450 9.99 -40.14 5.47
C ALA A 450 11.30 -39.79 6.19
N ASP A 451 11.22 -39.30 7.44
CA ASP A 451 12.34 -38.92 8.29
C ASP A 451 13.35 -37.99 7.59
N ARG A 452 12.84 -36.93 6.95
CA ARG A 452 13.66 -35.99 6.19
C ARG A 452 13.08 -34.58 6.18
N TRP A 453 13.94 -33.59 5.97
CA TRP A 453 13.51 -32.23 5.66
C TRP A 453 12.73 -32.22 4.35
N HIS A 454 11.49 -31.72 4.40
CA HIS A 454 10.66 -31.51 3.22
C HIS A 454 10.89 -30.13 2.61
N LYS A 455 10.99 -29.11 3.47
CA LYS A 455 11.07 -27.71 3.05
C LYS A 455 11.87 -26.87 4.04
N THR A 456 12.76 -26.03 3.53
CA THR A 456 13.48 -25.01 4.28
C THR A 456 13.40 -23.67 3.57
N GLU A 457 13.08 -22.61 4.31
CA GLU A 457 13.09 -21.23 3.81
C GLU A 457 13.78 -20.30 4.80
N VAL A 458 14.56 -19.36 4.28
CA VAL A 458 15.25 -18.35 5.07
C VAL A 458 15.03 -16.99 4.43
N ARG A 459 14.59 -16.03 5.22
CA ARG A 459 14.47 -14.63 4.84
C ARG A 459 15.27 -13.77 5.81
N PHE A 460 16.15 -12.95 5.27
CA PHE A 460 16.79 -11.87 6.01
C PHE A 460 16.34 -10.54 5.42
N ALA A 461 15.96 -9.60 6.27
CA ALA A 461 15.57 -8.26 5.87
C ALA A 461 16.18 -7.22 6.80
N GLN A 462 16.49 -6.04 6.28
CA GLN A 462 17.02 -4.94 7.08
C GLN A 462 16.33 -3.64 6.71
N VAL A 463 15.68 -3.01 7.68
CA VAL A 463 15.15 -1.67 7.56
C VAL A 463 16.29 -0.66 7.50
N ALA A 464 16.40 0.02 6.36
CA ALA A 464 17.28 1.15 6.12
C ALA A 464 16.41 2.34 5.69
N GLY A 465 15.82 3.02 6.68
CA GLY A 465 14.89 4.13 6.44
C GLY A 465 13.59 3.65 5.79
N CYS A 466 13.34 4.08 4.55
CA CYS A 466 12.20 3.66 3.73
C CYS A 466 12.45 2.40 2.92
N PHE A 467 13.68 1.90 2.93
CA PHE A 467 14.02 0.66 2.25
C PHE A 467 14.03 -0.48 3.24
N GLU A 468 13.57 -1.62 2.76
CA GLU A 468 13.84 -2.90 3.40
C GLU A 468 14.45 -3.81 2.34
N PRO A 469 15.77 -3.70 2.10
CA PRO A 469 16.50 -4.75 1.40
C PRO A 469 16.24 -6.09 2.09
N PHE A 470 16.01 -7.11 1.28
CA PHE A 470 15.82 -8.47 1.76
C PHE A 470 16.51 -9.48 0.84
N VAL A 471 16.87 -10.59 1.45
CA VAL A 471 17.33 -11.81 0.80
C VAL A 471 16.38 -12.92 1.21
N LEU A 472 15.87 -13.65 0.24
CA LEU A 472 14.98 -14.80 0.43
C LEU A 472 15.59 -16.01 -0.28
N TRP A 473 15.79 -17.08 0.47
CA TRP A 473 16.22 -18.37 -0.03
C TRP A 473 15.14 -19.42 0.27
N ARG A 474 14.77 -20.20 -0.74
CA ARG A 474 13.74 -21.23 -0.65
C ARG A 474 14.25 -22.49 -1.33
N GLU A 475 14.39 -23.55 -0.56
CA GLU A 475 15.00 -24.81 -1.02
C GLU A 475 14.12 -25.51 -2.06
N GLN A 476 12.83 -25.73 -1.74
CA GLN A 476 11.90 -26.51 -2.55
C GLN A 476 11.68 -25.92 -3.95
N THR A 477 11.59 -24.59 -4.07
CA THR A 477 11.42 -23.90 -5.36
C THR A 477 12.75 -23.54 -6.02
N ARG A 478 13.90 -23.88 -5.39
CA ARG A 478 15.25 -23.47 -5.80
C ARG A 478 15.36 -21.98 -6.08
N GLN A 479 14.66 -21.18 -5.28
CA GLN A 479 14.53 -19.75 -5.49
C GLN A 479 15.49 -19.00 -4.57
N PHE A 480 16.31 -18.14 -5.17
CA PHE A 480 17.08 -17.13 -4.46
C PHE A 480 16.65 -15.75 -4.98
N THR A 481 16.16 -14.90 -4.09
CA THR A 481 15.64 -13.58 -4.43
C THR A 481 16.31 -12.53 -3.57
N VAL A 482 16.88 -11.53 -4.23
CA VAL A 482 17.37 -10.30 -3.59
C VAL A 482 16.47 -9.18 -4.06
N GLY A 483 15.90 -8.44 -3.12
CA GLY A 483 14.95 -7.38 -3.43
C GLY A 483 15.03 -6.24 -2.43
N VAL A 484 14.29 -5.18 -2.71
CA VAL A 484 14.14 -4.02 -1.84
C VAL A 484 12.66 -3.66 -1.78
N THR A 485 12.08 -3.70 -0.59
CA THR A 485 10.72 -3.22 -0.36
C THR A 485 10.74 -1.73 -0.05
N LEU A 486 9.85 -0.96 -0.68
CA LEU A 486 9.62 0.45 -0.37
C LEU A 486 8.53 0.56 0.69
N ARG A 487 8.90 0.93 1.91
CA ARG A 487 7.98 1.20 3.03
C ARG A 487 7.01 2.40 2.89
N PRO A 488 7.27 3.46 2.09
CA PRO A 488 6.38 4.64 2.01
C PRO A 488 5.06 4.41 1.27
N LEU A 489 4.87 3.25 0.61
CA LEU A 489 3.59 2.88 0.03
C LEU A 489 2.47 2.85 1.10
N GLU A 490 2.82 2.58 2.36
CA GLU A 490 1.89 2.68 3.50
C GLU A 490 1.37 4.10 3.75
N VAL A 491 2.13 5.15 3.40
CA VAL A 491 1.73 6.56 3.56
C VAL A 491 0.77 7.00 2.46
N LEU A 492 0.94 6.51 1.23
CA LEU A 492 0.00 6.76 0.13
C LEU A 492 -1.36 6.13 0.42
N THR A 493 -1.38 4.89 0.91
CA THR A 493 -2.63 4.21 1.33
C THR A 493 -3.32 4.89 2.51
N GLN A 494 -2.55 5.52 3.43
CA GLN A 494 -3.12 6.33 4.52
C GLN A 494 -3.70 7.67 4.05
N LEU A 495 -3.08 8.33 3.06
CA LEU A 495 -3.61 9.55 2.44
C LEU A 495 -4.91 9.25 1.66
N GLU A 496 -4.97 8.12 0.96
CA GLU A 496 -6.14 7.64 0.20
C GLU A 496 -7.38 7.45 1.10
N HIS A 497 -7.25 6.67 2.17
CA HIS A 497 -8.38 6.40 3.08
C HIS A 497 -8.92 7.65 3.78
N ARG A 498 -8.07 8.67 4.00
CA ARG A 498 -8.43 9.82 4.83
C ARG A 498 -8.97 10.99 4.02
N LEU A 499 -8.48 11.22 2.80
CA LEU A 499 -9.06 12.21 1.89
C LEU A 499 -10.49 11.81 1.49
N ALA A 500 -10.75 10.51 1.29
CA ALA A 500 -12.11 9.98 1.09
C ALA A 500 -13.05 10.17 2.29
N SER A 501 -12.50 10.22 3.53
CA SER A 501 -13.29 10.48 4.74
C SER A 501 -13.66 11.96 4.94
N ARG A 502 -12.79 12.90 4.51
CA ARG A 502 -13.06 14.35 4.54
C ARG A 502 -14.19 14.74 3.57
N ASP A 503 -14.22 14.15 2.36
CA ASP A 503 -15.30 14.38 1.40
C ASP A 503 -16.67 13.86 1.87
N ARG A 504 -16.70 12.79 2.67
CA ARG A 504 -17.94 12.28 3.28
C ARG A 504 -18.45 13.16 4.43
N ASN A 505 -17.56 13.68 5.28
CA ASN A 505 -17.95 14.50 6.42
C ASN A 505 -18.30 15.95 6.05
N ASN A 506 -17.92 16.41 4.85
CA ASN A 506 -18.21 17.76 4.36
C ASN A 506 -19.37 17.83 3.35
N ARG A 507 -20.13 16.73 3.13
CA ARG A 507 -21.42 16.84 2.44
C ARG A 507 -22.38 17.62 3.35
N PRO A 508 -23.06 18.66 2.85
CA PRO A 508 -24.13 19.28 3.63
C PRO A 508 -25.12 18.17 3.99
N LYS A 509 -25.42 18.03 5.28
CA LYS A 509 -26.53 17.18 5.73
C LYS A 509 -27.76 17.69 4.98
N GLN A 510 -28.23 16.95 3.98
CA GLN A 510 -29.59 17.11 3.50
C GLN A 510 -30.46 16.88 4.74
N ARG A 511 -31.10 17.95 5.19
CA ARG A 511 -32.18 17.83 6.16
C ARG A 511 -33.32 17.14 5.43
N ASP A 512 -33.66 15.96 5.90
CA ASP A 512 -34.99 15.38 5.66
C ASP A 512 -36.08 16.28 6.25
#